data_AF-A0A8J7M0P9-F1
#
_entry.id   AF-A0A8J7M0P9-F1
#
_cell.length_a   1.000
_cell.length_b   1.000
_cell.length_c   1.000
_cell.angle_alpha   90.00
_cell.angle_beta   90.00
_cell.angle_gamma   90.00
#
_symmetry.space_group_name_H-M   'P 1'
#
loop_
_entity.id
_entity.type
_entity.pdbx_description
1 polymer ?
#
loop_
_entity_poly.entity_id
_entity_poly.type
_entity_poly.pdbx_seq_one_letter_code
_entity_poly.pdbx_strand_id
1 'polypeptide(L)' 'MAEWWSVVTLVGLWGWILSAVGFILRGFPRRGTFCGGRALPFGVALVIFFILWMVGMSHA' A
#
# COMPACT_ATOMS: atom_id res chain seq x y z
N MET A 1 16.12 -18.33 -5.36
CA MET A 1 15.19 -17.55 -6.21
C MET A 1 13.83 -17.37 -5.55
N ALA A 2 13.20 -18.42 -5.02
CA ALA A 2 11.94 -18.33 -4.27
C ALA A 2 12.02 -17.39 -3.04
N GLU A 3 13.11 -17.42 -2.28
CA GLU A 3 13.26 -16.60 -1.06
C GLU A 3 13.21 -15.09 -1.35
N TRP A 4 13.75 -14.64 -2.49
CA TRP A 4 13.71 -13.23 -2.88
C TRP A 4 12.27 -12.78 -3.16
N TRP A 5 11.50 -13.60 -3.89
CA TRP A 5 10.10 -13.33 -4.19
C TRP A 5 9.22 -13.39 -2.94
N SER A 6 9.52 -14.27 -1.97
CA SER A 6 8.87 -14.28 -0.66
C SER A 6 9.10 -12.96 0.11
N VAL A 7 10.32 -12.41 0.09
CA VAL A 7 10.59 -11.11 0.71
C VAL A 7 9.86 -9.98 -0.02
N VAL A 8 9.87 -9.97 -1.35
CA VAL A 8 9.12 -8.98 -2.16
C VAL A 8 7.62 -9.04 -1.84
N THR A 9 7.06 -10.24 -1.70
CA THR A 9 5.65 -10.44 -1.34
C THR A 9 5.36 -9.88 0.05
N LEU A 10 6.19 -10.18 1.04
CA LEU A 10 6.00 -9.66 2.41
C LEU A 10 6.13 -8.13 2.46
N VAL A 11 7.12 -7.55 1.78
CA VAL A 11 7.32 -6.10 1.72
C VAL A 11 6.17 -5.42 0.98
N GLY A 12 5.69 -5.99 -0.13
CA GLY A 12 4.52 -5.51 -0.86
C GLY A 12 3.27 -5.51 0.01
N LEU A 13 3.02 -6.61 0.72
CA LEU A 13 1.88 -6.75 1.63
C LEU A 13 1.93 -5.71 2.76
N TRP A 14 3.05 -5.63 3.48
CA TRP A 14 3.19 -4.69 4.60
C TRP A 14 3.15 -3.23 4.14
N GLY A 15 3.80 -2.91 3.02
CA GLY A 15 3.76 -1.58 2.41
C GLY A 15 2.35 -1.19 1.98
N TRP A 16 1.57 -2.14 1.46
CA TRP A 16 0.17 -1.93 1.10
C TRP A 16 -0.70 -1.64 2.34
N ILE A 17 -0.55 -2.43 3.40
CA ILE A 17 -1.27 -2.24 4.67
C ILE A 17 -0.94 -0.87 5.27
N LEU A 18 0.34 -0.52 5.39
CA LEU A 18 0.77 0.77 5.94
C LEU A 18 0.26 1.95 5.12
N SER A 19 0.25 1.81 3.78
CA SER A 19 -0.28 2.83 2.87
C SER A 19 -1.80 2.97 3.02
N ALA A 20 -2.53 1.86 3.19
CA ALA A 20 -3.97 1.87 3.47
C ALA A 20 -4.30 2.54 4.81
N VAL A 21 -3.56 2.20 5.88
CA VAL A 21 -3.72 2.86 7.19
C VAL A 21 -3.43 4.35 7.07
N GLY A 22 -2.34 4.73 6.41
CA GLY A 22 -2.00 6.14 6.19
C GLY A 22 -3.04 6.88 5.35
N PHE A 23 -3.60 6.22 4.32
CA PHE A 23 -4.67 6.77 3.48
C PHE A 23 -5.94 7.02 4.30
N ILE A 24 -6.33 6.08 5.16
CA ILE A 24 -7.51 6.22 6.02
C ILE A 24 -7.30 7.35 7.02
N LEU A 25 -6.18 7.34 7.76
CA LEU A 25 -5.92 8.31 8.82
C LEU A 25 -5.70 9.74 8.28
N ARG A 26 -5.01 9.89 7.15
CA ARG A 26 -4.69 11.22 6.58
C ARG A 26 -5.69 11.69 5.53
N GLY A 27 -6.38 10.77 4.87
CA GLY A 27 -7.42 11.07 3.90
C GLY A 27 -8.74 11.48 4.57
N PHE A 28 -9.04 10.93 5.75
CA PHE A 28 -10.25 11.24 6.52
C PHE A 28 -9.94 11.82 7.90
N PRO A 29 -9.33 13.02 7.99
CA PRO A 29 -8.94 13.60 9.27
C PRO A 29 -10.14 13.99 10.16
N ARG A 30 -11.32 14.20 9.57
CA ARG A 30 -12.58 14.43 10.28
C ARG A 30 -13.72 13.72 9.56
N ARG A 31 -14.71 13.29 10.34
CA ARG A 31 -15.91 12.60 9.84
C ARG A 31 -16.62 13.50 8.82
N GLY A 32 -16.80 12.99 7.61
CA GLY A 32 -17.44 13.73 6.51
C GLY A 32 -16.51 14.64 5.69
N THR A 33 -15.20 14.66 5.96
CA THR A 33 -14.23 15.43 5.14
C THR A 33 -13.21 14.49 4.52
N PHE A 34 -13.03 14.60 3.20
CA PHE A 34 -11.96 13.91 2.47
C PHE A 34 -10.90 14.93 2.03
N CYS A 35 -9.70 14.84 2.59
CA CYS A 35 -8.59 15.71 2.23
C CYS A 35 -7.77 15.08 1.10
N GLY A 36 -8.23 15.23 -0.15
CA GLY A 36 -7.59 14.64 -1.33
C GLY A 36 -6.08 14.92 -1.44
N GLY A 37 -5.62 16.14 -1.12
CA GLY A 37 -4.19 16.47 -1.18
C GLY A 37 -3.30 15.69 -0.20
N ARG A 38 -3.83 15.32 0.97
CA ARG A 38 -3.10 14.48 1.95
C ARG A 38 -3.34 12.98 1.72
N ALA A 39 -4.44 12.62 1.08
CA ALA A 39 -4.80 11.26 0.71
C ALA A 39 -4.00 10.76 -0.51
N LEU A 40 -3.76 11.63 -1.49
CA LEU A 40 -3.14 11.26 -2.77
C LEU A 40 -1.81 10.50 -2.65
N PRO A 41 -0.80 10.96 -1.87
CA PRO A 41 0.46 10.24 -1.79
C PRO A 41 0.31 8.84 -1.17
N PHE A 42 -0.61 8.67 -0.21
CA PHE A 42 -0.89 7.37 0.41
C PHE A 42 -1.69 6.46 -0.51
N GLY A 43 -2.59 7.02 -1.32
CA GLY A 43 -3.32 6.26 -2.34
C GLY A 43 -2.41 5.77 -3.46
N VAL A 44 -1.48 6.62 -3.93
CA VAL A 44 -0.48 6.22 -4.93
C VAL A 44 0.45 5.15 -4.36
N ALA A 45 0.94 5.32 -3.14
CA ALA A 45 1.76 4.30 -2.47
C ALA A 45 1.00 2.97 -2.31
N LEU A 46 -0.28 3.01 -1.96
CA LEU A 46 -1.15 1.84 -1.85
C LEU A 46 -1.20 1.07 -3.17
N VAL A 47 -1.43 1.75 -4.29
CA VAL A 47 -1.47 1.11 -5.62
C VAL A 47 -0.11 0.49 -5.98
N ILE A 48 1.00 1.19 -5.73
CA ILE A 48 2.34 0.69 -6.03
C ILE A 48 2.65 -0.58 -5.22
N PHE A 49 2.41 -0.56 -3.92
CA PHE A 49 2.65 -1.73 -3.07
C PHE A 49 1.71 -2.89 -3.38
N PHE A 50 0.48 -2.62 -3.81
CA PHE A 50 -0.43 -3.66 -4.28
C PHE A 50 0.10 -4.36 -5.53
N ILE A 51 0.60 -3.60 -6.51
CA ILE A 51 1.23 -4.17 -7.71
C ILE A 51 2.47 -4.98 -7.33
N LEU A 52 3.32 -4.44 -6.45
CA LEU A 52 4.53 -5.11 -5.98
C LEU A 52 4.20 -6.45 -5.28
N TRP A 53 3.15 -6.47 -4.47
CA TRP A 53 2.66 -7.68 -3.82
C TRP A 53 2.14 -8.72 -4.83
N MET A 54 1.35 -8.28 -5.82
CA MET A 54 0.82 -9.17 -6.86
C MET A 54 1.94 -9.80 -7.69
N VAL A 55 2.94 -9.02 -8.08
CA VAL A 55 4.14 -9.51 -8.79
C VAL A 55 4.95 -10.45 -7.90
N GLY A 56 5.07 -10.14 -6.60
CA GLY A 56 5.67 -11.05 -5.63
C GLY A 56 4.98 -12.42 -5.64
N MET A 57 3.65 -12.45 -5.53
CA MET A 57 2.87 -13.69 -5.53
C MET A 57 2.92 -14.46 -6.86
N SER A 58 3.04 -13.78 -8.00
CA SER A 58 3.10 -14.47 -9.30
C SER A 58 4.42 -15.20 -9.54
N HIS A 59 5.45 -14.91 -8.75
CA HIS A 59 6.80 -15.46 -8.88
C HIS A 59 7.32 -16.18 -7.61
N ALA A 60 6.56 -16.16 -6.51
CA ALA A 60 6.85 -16.87 -5.27
C ALA A 60 6.35 -18.33 -5.32
#